data_AF-A0A3D5J8Q7-F1
#
_entry.id   AF-A0A3D5J8Q7-F1
#
_cell.length_a   1.000
_cell.length_b   1.000
_cell.length_c   1.000
_cell.angle_alpha   90.00
_cell.angle_beta   90.00
_cell.angle_gamma   90.00
#
_symmetry.space_group_name_H-M   'P 1'
#
loop_
_entity.id
_entity.type
_entity.pdbx_description
1 polymer ?
#
loop_
_entity_poly.entity_id
_entity_poly.type
_entity_poly.pdbx_seq_one_letter_code
_entity_poly.pdbx_strand_id
1 'polypeptide(L)'
;MIKDGLGLGIDTTFDDTSVAILRGHQEILANLTLSQYRDHAEFGGVVPERAARKHLEVIHALIDEACRKADVKLEELDYIAVSNLPGLLGALLVGVMVAKTLSFSLKIPLIGLNHVEAHPYAGVLSGQPFKYPILHLVVAGGHTLLMHARDHFDYEIVGRSIDDAAGECVDKVAKLFGYPMPGGPVVD
;
A
#
# COMPACT_ATOMS: atom_id res chain seq x y z
N MET A 1 5.07 -6.42 -21.84
CA MET A 1 4.30 -5.43 -21.06
C MET A 1 3.10 -5.00 -21.87
N ILE A 2 1.90 -5.05 -21.29
CA ILE A 2 0.66 -4.70 -21.99
C ILE A 2 0.56 -3.17 -21.98
N LYS A 3 0.77 -2.54 -23.13
CA LYS A 3 0.85 -1.08 -23.29
C LYS A 3 -0.42 -0.36 -22.79
N ASP A 4 -1.55 -1.06 -22.83
CA ASP A 4 -2.88 -0.57 -22.42
C ASP A 4 -3.52 -1.46 -21.34
N GLY A 5 -2.72 -2.25 -20.61
CA GLY A 5 -3.24 -3.24 -19.67
C GLY A 5 -3.95 -2.59 -18.48
N LEU A 6 -5.11 -3.12 -18.11
CA LEU A 6 -5.93 -2.65 -17.00
C LEU A 6 -5.65 -3.49 -15.74
N GLY A 7 -5.04 -2.88 -14.74
CA GLY A 7 -4.63 -3.55 -13.50
C GLY A 7 -5.43 -3.11 -12.29
N LEU A 8 -5.83 -4.07 -11.46
CA LEU A 8 -6.36 -3.81 -10.11
C LEU A 8 -5.24 -3.97 -9.07
N GLY A 9 -4.94 -2.94 -8.31
CA GLY A 9 -4.03 -2.97 -7.15
C GLY A 9 -4.79 -3.01 -5.83
N ILE A 10 -4.37 -3.86 -4.89
CA ILE A 10 -4.95 -4.00 -3.55
C ILE A 10 -3.82 -3.92 -2.50
N ASP A 11 -3.99 -3.05 -1.50
CA ASP A 11 -3.13 -3.01 -0.31
C ASP A 11 -3.96 -3.04 0.97
N THR A 12 -3.64 -4.01 1.84
CA THR A 12 -4.24 -4.19 3.18
C THR A 12 -3.14 -4.56 4.18
N THR A 13 -1.95 -3.97 4.04
CA THR A 13 -0.76 -4.37 4.81
C THR A 13 -0.81 -3.95 6.28
N PHE A 14 -1.52 -2.87 6.59
CA PHE A 14 -1.57 -2.29 7.94
C PHE A 14 -2.98 -1.88 8.36
N ASP A 15 -3.31 -0.58 8.45
CA ASP A 15 -4.60 -0.04 8.88
C ASP A 15 -5.34 0.74 7.77
N ASP A 16 -4.77 0.84 6.58
CA ASP A 16 -5.42 1.44 5.42
C ASP A 16 -5.88 0.36 4.44
N THR A 17 -7.15 0.42 4.00
CA THR A 17 -7.62 -0.39 2.87
C THR A 17 -7.50 0.44 1.61
N SER A 18 -6.61 0.05 0.70
CA SER A 18 -6.37 0.78 -0.54
C SER A 18 -6.66 -0.08 -1.76
N VAL A 19 -7.35 0.51 -2.73
CA VAL A 19 -7.65 -0.09 -4.03
C VAL A 19 -7.40 0.93 -5.12
N ALA A 20 -6.68 0.51 -6.17
CA ALA A 20 -6.41 1.35 -7.33
C ALA A 20 -6.65 0.60 -8.64
N ILE A 21 -7.08 1.32 -9.67
CA ILE A 21 -7.17 0.82 -11.05
C ILE A 21 -6.26 1.68 -11.92
N LEU A 22 -5.33 1.03 -12.60
CA LEU A 22 -4.37 1.69 -13.48
C LEU A 22 -4.52 1.16 -14.92
N ARG A 23 -4.33 2.05 -15.89
CA ARG A 23 -4.16 1.70 -17.31
C ARG A 23 -2.72 1.95 -17.75
N GLY A 24 -2.11 0.93 -18.35
CA GLY A 24 -0.72 1.01 -18.79
C GLY A 24 0.25 1.23 -17.62
N HIS A 25 1.11 2.24 -17.71
CA HIS A 25 2.21 2.44 -16.74
C HIS A 25 2.01 3.62 -15.77
N GLN A 26 1.15 4.57 -16.10
CA GLN A 26 1.07 5.86 -15.40
C GLN A 26 -0.34 6.38 -15.22
N GLU A 27 -1.31 5.92 -16.02
CA GLU A 27 -2.68 6.44 -15.94
C GLU A 27 -3.41 5.79 -14.77
N ILE A 28 -3.71 6.59 -13.75
CA ILE A 28 -4.52 6.19 -12.60
C ILE A 28 -5.98 6.51 -12.93
N LEU A 29 -6.81 5.48 -13.12
CA LEU A 29 -8.25 5.64 -13.36
C LEU A 29 -9.03 5.76 -12.05
N ALA A 30 -8.58 5.05 -11.01
CA ALA A 30 -9.10 5.16 -9.66
C ALA A 30 -7.98 4.91 -8.64
N ASN A 31 -7.97 5.67 -7.54
CA ASN A 31 -7.11 5.43 -6.39
C ASN A 31 -7.89 5.80 -5.13
N LEU A 32 -8.28 4.80 -4.35
CA LEU A 32 -9.13 4.93 -3.19
C LEU A 32 -8.41 4.36 -1.98
N THR A 33 -8.47 5.09 -0.87
CA THR A 33 -7.94 4.64 0.42
C THR A 33 -8.97 4.96 1.49
N LEU A 34 -9.34 3.94 2.26
CA LEU A 34 -10.10 4.08 3.48
C LEU A 34 -9.15 3.88 4.66
N SER A 35 -8.90 4.95 5.40
CA SER A 35 -8.03 4.91 6.57
C SER A 35 -8.78 4.61 7.85
N GLN A 36 -8.20 3.76 8.68
CA GLN A 36 -8.77 3.32 9.95
C GLN A 36 -8.17 4.05 11.16
N TYR A 37 -7.28 5.02 10.97
CA TYR A 37 -6.54 5.65 12.07
C TYR A 37 -7.45 6.11 13.23
N ARG A 38 -8.65 6.64 12.93
CA ARG A 38 -9.64 7.07 13.93
C ARG A 38 -10.22 5.91 14.73
N ASP A 39 -10.41 4.76 14.09
CA ASP A 39 -10.94 3.54 14.72
C ASP A 39 -9.94 2.94 15.72
N HIS A 40 -8.66 3.31 15.59
CA HIS A 40 -7.56 2.87 16.46
C HIS A 40 -7.13 3.94 17.48
N ALA A 41 -7.60 5.18 17.34
CA ALA A 41 -7.15 6.32 18.14
C ALA A 41 -7.39 6.12 19.65
N GLU A 42 -8.52 5.52 20.03
CA GLU A 42 -8.85 5.25 21.45
C GLU A 42 -7.89 4.24 22.12
N PHE A 43 -7.24 3.39 21.31
CA PHE A 43 -6.29 2.38 21.78
C PHE A 43 -4.85 2.89 21.80
N GLY A 44 -4.60 4.10 21.27
CA GLY A 44 -3.29 4.72 21.20
C GLY A 44 -2.29 3.99 20.30
N GLY A 45 -2.80 3.23 19.32
CA GLY A 45 -2.06 2.45 18.33
C GLY A 45 -2.96 1.45 17.59
N VAL A 46 -2.49 0.92 16.46
CA VAL A 46 -3.26 -0.03 15.64
C VAL A 46 -3.50 -1.35 16.37
N VAL A 47 -4.76 -1.77 16.45
CA VAL A 47 -5.18 -3.07 16.98
C VAL A 47 -5.29 -4.08 15.83
N PRO A 48 -4.39 -5.08 15.71
CA PRO A 48 -4.29 -5.90 14.50
C PRO A 48 -5.58 -6.64 14.10
N GLU A 49 -6.31 -7.19 15.08
CA GLU A 49 -7.56 -7.91 14.81
C GLU A 49 -8.68 -6.98 14.31
N ARG A 50 -8.76 -5.75 14.84
CA ARG A 50 -9.73 -4.75 14.36
C ARG A 50 -9.37 -4.31 12.95
N ALA A 51 -8.07 -4.14 12.67
CA ALA A 51 -7.59 -3.78 11.35
C ALA A 51 -8.01 -4.82 10.30
N ALA A 52 -7.75 -6.10 10.58
CA ALA A 52 -8.16 -7.21 9.72
C ALA A 52 -9.68 -7.23 9.46
N ARG A 53 -10.51 -7.09 10.50
CA ARG A 53 -11.98 -7.06 10.34
C ARG A 53 -12.44 -5.90 9.48
N LYS A 54 -11.84 -4.73 9.66
CA LYS A 54 -12.24 -3.55 8.92
C LYS A 54 -11.89 -3.66 7.43
N HIS A 55 -10.74 -4.24 7.09
CA HIS A 55 -10.46 -4.60 5.69
C HIS A 55 -11.54 -5.50 5.11
N LEU A 56 -11.96 -6.54 5.84
CA LEU A 56 -12.99 -7.48 5.39
C LEU A 56 -14.35 -6.78 5.16
N GLU A 57 -14.71 -5.82 6.01
CA GLU A 57 -15.96 -5.06 5.89
C GLU A 57 -16.00 -4.19 4.61
N VAL A 58 -14.88 -3.59 4.23
CA VAL A 58 -14.87 -2.49 3.26
C VAL A 58 -14.28 -2.85 1.90
N ILE A 59 -13.44 -3.90 1.81
CA ILE A 59 -12.65 -4.18 0.60
C ILE A 59 -13.51 -4.37 -0.66
N HIS A 60 -14.63 -5.07 -0.57
CA HIS A 60 -15.52 -5.29 -1.71
C HIS A 60 -16.18 -3.99 -2.19
N ALA A 61 -16.72 -3.21 -1.25
CA ALA A 61 -17.32 -1.91 -1.58
C ALA A 61 -16.29 -0.93 -2.18
N LEU A 62 -15.04 -1.00 -1.72
CA LEU A 62 -13.96 -0.17 -2.25
C LEU A 62 -13.53 -0.59 -3.67
N ILE A 63 -13.54 -1.89 -3.97
CA ILE A 63 -13.31 -2.42 -5.33
C ILE A 63 -14.45 -1.99 -6.26
N ASP A 64 -15.70 -2.13 -5.84
CA ASP A 64 -16.87 -1.73 -6.64
C ASP A 64 -16.83 -0.23 -6.96
N GLU A 65 -16.51 0.60 -5.96
CA GLU A 65 -16.36 2.04 -6.13
C GLU A 65 -15.18 2.41 -7.03
N ALA A 66 -14.06 1.67 -6.96
CA ALA A 66 -12.92 1.87 -7.86
C ALA A 66 -13.30 1.58 -9.31
N CYS A 67 -13.97 0.44 -9.57
CA CYS A 67 -14.49 0.10 -10.90
C CYS A 67 -15.45 1.16 -11.43
N ARG A 68 -16.37 1.63 -10.58
CA ARG A 68 -17.34 2.69 -10.94
C ARG A 68 -16.65 4.01 -11.29
N LYS A 69 -15.63 4.43 -10.53
CA LYS A 69 -14.86 5.65 -10.81
C LYS A 69 -14.00 5.54 -12.07
N ALA A 70 -13.44 4.36 -12.31
CA ALA A 70 -12.63 4.09 -13.49
C ALA A 70 -13.48 3.83 -14.76
N ASP A 71 -14.81 3.72 -14.61
CA ASP A 71 -15.76 3.37 -15.68
C ASP A 71 -15.40 2.06 -16.39
N VAL A 72 -15.09 1.02 -15.60
CA VAL A 72 -14.74 -0.32 -16.09
C VAL A 72 -15.51 -1.40 -15.34
N LYS A 73 -15.64 -2.56 -15.96
CA LYS A 73 -16.15 -3.78 -15.33
C LYS A 73 -15.00 -4.65 -14.84
N LEU A 74 -15.27 -5.49 -13.84
CA LEU A 74 -14.27 -6.43 -13.30
C LEU A 74 -13.75 -7.39 -14.37
N GLU A 75 -14.59 -7.78 -15.34
CA GLU A 75 -14.21 -8.69 -16.43
C GLU A 75 -13.28 -8.05 -17.47
N GLU A 76 -13.10 -6.73 -17.44
CA GLU A 76 -12.18 -6.00 -18.33
C GLU A 76 -10.77 -5.90 -17.74
N LEU A 77 -10.56 -6.32 -16.48
CA LEU A 77 -9.25 -6.34 -15.84
C LEU A 77 -8.34 -7.38 -16.51
N ASP A 78 -7.09 -6.99 -16.78
CA ASP A 78 -6.07 -7.87 -17.36
C ASP A 78 -5.24 -8.58 -16.31
N TYR A 79 -5.10 -8.02 -15.11
CA TYR A 79 -4.35 -8.61 -14.00
C TYR A 79 -4.75 -8.00 -12.65
N ILE A 80 -4.37 -8.70 -11.57
CA ILE A 80 -4.54 -8.23 -10.19
C ILE A 80 -3.17 -8.22 -9.51
N ALA A 81 -2.84 -7.12 -8.84
CA ALA A 81 -1.66 -6.98 -8.01
C ALA A 81 -2.07 -6.79 -6.55
N VAL A 82 -1.37 -7.45 -5.62
CA VAL A 82 -1.68 -7.37 -4.19
C VAL A 82 -0.41 -7.34 -3.36
N SER A 83 -0.35 -6.43 -2.39
CA SER A 83 0.71 -6.42 -1.39
C SER A 83 0.60 -7.67 -0.50
N ASN A 84 1.63 -8.52 -0.49
CA ASN A 84 1.63 -9.77 0.29
C ASN A 84 2.71 -9.84 1.37
N LEU A 85 3.60 -8.84 1.45
CA LEU A 85 4.59 -8.66 2.51
C LEU A 85 5.23 -7.26 2.44
N PRO A 86 5.89 -6.78 3.51
CA PRO A 86 5.59 -7.12 4.91
C PRO A 86 4.23 -6.54 5.33
N GLY A 87 3.75 -6.90 6.51
CA GLY A 87 2.49 -6.37 7.04
C GLY A 87 1.92 -7.23 8.17
N LEU A 88 0.79 -6.80 8.71
CA LEU A 88 0.05 -7.55 9.72
C LEU A 88 -0.57 -8.79 9.07
N LEU A 89 -0.27 -9.97 9.60
CA LEU A 89 -0.71 -11.24 9.01
C LEU A 89 -2.21 -11.29 8.71
N GLY A 90 -3.05 -10.91 9.67
CA GLY A 90 -4.51 -10.90 9.51
C GLY A 90 -4.97 -9.93 8.42
N ALA A 91 -4.35 -8.76 8.34
CA ALA A 91 -4.67 -7.74 7.34
C ALA A 91 -4.23 -8.18 5.93
N LEU A 92 -3.00 -8.69 5.78
CA LEU A 92 -2.47 -9.23 4.52
C LEU A 92 -3.34 -10.37 3.97
N LEU A 93 -3.80 -11.27 4.86
CA LEU A 93 -4.63 -12.40 4.45
C LEU A 93 -5.93 -11.95 3.78
N VAL A 94 -6.55 -10.85 4.23
CA VAL A 94 -7.79 -10.35 3.61
C VAL A 94 -7.55 -9.95 2.16
N GLY A 95 -6.59 -9.05 1.90
CA GLY A 95 -6.27 -8.60 0.54
C GLY A 95 -5.84 -9.75 -0.37
N VAL A 96 -4.94 -10.61 0.12
CA VAL A 96 -4.43 -11.77 -0.66
C VAL A 96 -5.56 -12.75 -1.00
N MET A 97 -6.49 -13.02 -0.09
CA MET A 97 -7.61 -13.92 -0.35
C MET A 97 -8.59 -13.35 -1.36
N VAL A 98 -8.91 -12.06 -1.27
CA VAL A 98 -9.77 -11.37 -2.26
C VAL A 98 -9.10 -11.38 -3.63
N ALA A 99 -7.83 -10.99 -3.72
CA ALA A 99 -7.08 -10.96 -4.96
C ALA A 99 -6.98 -12.34 -5.63
N LYS A 100 -6.69 -13.40 -4.85
CA LYS A 100 -6.69 -14.79 -5.34
C LYS A 100 -8.05 -15.23 -5.85
N THR A 101 -9.11 -14.90 -5.13
CA THR A 101 -10.48 -15.28 -5.51
C THR A 101 -10.90 -14.61 -6.81
N LEU A 102 -10.64 -13.31 -6.95
CA LEU A 102 -10.92 -12.56 -8.18
C LEU A 102 -10.09 -13.07 -9.36
N SER A 103 -8.78 -13.24 -9.17
CA SER A 103 -7.87 -13.78 -10.20
C SER A 103 -8.33 -15.16 -10.68
N PHE A 104 -8.69 -16.06 -9.75
CA PHE A 104 -9.19 -17.38 -10.09
C PHE A 104 -10.53 -17.33 -10.86
N SER A 105 -11.43 -16.46 -10.44
CA SER A 105 -12.78 -16.35 -11.04
C SER A 105 -12.74 -15.73 -12.43
N LEU A 106 -11.92 -14.70 -12.61
CA LEU A 106 -11.73 -13.97 -13.88
C LEU A 106 -10.72 -14.68 -14.80
N LYS A 107 -9.95 -15.64 -14.29
CA LYS A 107 -8.86 -16.34 -14.99
C LYS A 107 -7.77 -15.40 -15.50
N ILE A 108 -7.43 -14.40 -14.70
CA ILE A 108 -6.40 -13.41 -15.01
C ILE A 108 -5.21 -13.53 -14.06
N PRO A 109 -3.99 -13.14 -14.46
CA PRO A 109 -2.79 -13.24 -13.63
C PRO A 109 -2.92 -12.52 -12.28
N LEU A 110 -2.31 -13.12 -11.25
CA LEU A 110 -2.13 -12.54 -9.93
C LEU A 110 -0.64 -12.24 -9.69
N ILE A 111 -0.35 -11.04 -9.22
CA ILE A 111 0.99 -10.57 -8.91
C ILE A 111 1.05 -10.25 -7.41
N GLY A 112 1.93 -10.95 -6.69
CA GLY A 112 2.25 -10.61 -5.30
C GLY A 112 3.36 -9.56 -5.26
N LEU A 113 3.18 -8.51 -4.49
CA LEU A 113 4.12 -7.40 -4.36
C LEU A 113 4.65 -7.25 -2.94
N ASN A 114 5.91 -6.86 -2.84
CA ASN A 114 6.46 -6.36 -1.60
C ASN A 114 6.05 -4.88 -1.43
N HIS A 115 5.30 -4.59 -0.37
CA HIS A 115 4.82 -3.27 -0.01
C HIS A 115 5.97 -2.25 0.09
N VAL A 116 7.10 -2.62 0.69
CA VAL A 116 8.27 -1.75 0.82
C VAL A 116 8.90 -1.44 -0.53
N GLU A 117 8.98 -2.46 -1.40
CA GLU A 117 9.51 -2.34 -2.77
C GLU A 117 8.62 -1.45 -3.66
N ALA A 118 7.32 -1.37 -3.36
CA ALA A 118 6.37 -0.55 -4.10
C ALA A 118 6.48 0.96 -3.78
N HIS A 119 6.92 1.35 -2.58
CA HIS A 119 6.98 2.76 -2.14
C HIS A 119 7.70 3.69 -3.12
N PRO A 120 8.92 3.37 -3.62
CA PRO A 120 9.59 4.22 -4.59
C PRO A 120 8.77 4.52 -5.85
N TYR A 121 7.94 3.56 -6.30
CA TYR A 121 7.21 3.67 -7.56
C TYR A 121 6.10 4.74 -7.53
N ALA A 122 5.72 5.24 -6.35
CA ALA A 122 4.87 6.43 -6.24
C ALA A 122 5.47 7.65 -6.97
N GLY A 123 6.80 7.78 -6.98
CA GLY A 123 7.51 8.83 -7.74
C GLY A 123 7.33 8.72 -9.25
N VAL A 124 7.29 7.48 -9.78
CA VAL A 124 7.07 7.22 -11.21
C VAL A 124 5.68 7.67 -11.65
N LEU A 125 4.67 7.39 -10.81
CA LEU A 125 3.29 7.83 -11.05
C LEU A 125 3.16 9.36 -10.98
N SER A 126 4.07 10.04 -10.28
CA SER A 126 4.15 11.50 -10.20
C SER A 126 4.90 12.13 -11.40
N GLY A 127 5.15 11.37 -12.46
CA GLY A 127 5.81 11.83 -13.68
C GLY A 127 7.34 11.91 -13.60
N GLN A 128 7.95 11.33 -12.57
CA GLN A 128 9.41 11.27 -12.43
C GLN A 128 9.93 9.88 -12.78
N PRO A 129 10.40 9.64 -14.02
CA PRO A 129 10.98 8.37 -14.37
C PRO A 129 12.27 8.15 -13.58
N PHE A 130 12.50 6.91 -13.14
CA PHE A 130 13.75 6.56 -12.47
C PHE A 130 14.93 6.68 -13.42
N LYS A 131 16.05 7.18 -12.88
CA LYS A 131 17.36 7.15 -13.53
C LYS A 131 18.28 6.32 -12.66
N TYR A 132 18.61 5.13 -13.15
CA TYR A 132 19.46 4.19 -12.43
C TYR A 132 20.96 4.44 -12.68
N PRO A 133 21.84 4.10 -11.71
CA PRO A 133 21.50 3.65 -10.36
C PRO A 133 20.91 4.80 -9.52
N ILE A 134 20.04 4.45 -8.58
CA ILE A 134 19.34 5.41 -7.70
C ILE A 134 19.38 4.92 -6.26
N LEU A 135 19.44 5.86 -5.32
CA LEU A 135 19.30 5.59 -3.89
C LEU A 135 17.94 6.12 -3.42
N HIS A 136 17.05 5.22 -2.99
CA HIS A 136 15.78 5.59 -2.40
C HIS A 136 15.89 5.67 -0.89
N LEU A 137 15.38 6.76 -0.32
CA LEU A 137 15.10 6.88 1.11
C LEU A 137 13.62 6.58 1.31
N VAL A 138 13.32 5.43 1.91
CA VAL A 138 11.94 5.04 2.27
C VAL A 138 11.72 5.36 3.74
N VAL A 139 10.87 6.34 4.01
CA VAL A 139 10.54 6.81 5.36
C VAL A 139 9.02 6.80 5.51
N ALA A 140 8.53 5.96 6.41
CA ALA A 140 7.12 5.78 6.74
C ALA A 140 7.00 5.53 8.26
N GLY A 141 5.75 5.35 8.74
CA GLY A 141 5.47 5.00 10.14
C GLY A 141 6.27 3.79 10.63
N GLY A 142 6.29 2.69 9.87
CA GLY A 142 6.97 1.44 10.24
C GLY A 142 8.27 1.13 9.48
N HIS A 143 8.76 2.03 8.63
CA HIS A 143 9.93 1.77 7.80
C HIS A 143 10.85 3.00 7.73
N THR A 144 12.15 2.79 7.94
CA THR A 144 13.19 3.79 7.65
C THR A 144 14.39 3.07 7.09
N LEU A 145 14.59 3.17 5.77
CA LEU A 145 15.62 2.40 5.07
C LEU A 145 16.12 3.10 3.79
N LEU A 146 17.33 2.70 3.40
CA LEU A 146 18.00 3.12 2.17
C LEU A 146 18.08 1.93 1.22
N MET A 147 17.49 2.07 0.03
CA MET A 147 17.53 1.07 -1.04
C MET A 147 18.40 1.59 -2.18
N HIS A 148 19.52 0.91 -2.45
CA HIS A 148 20.34 1.16 -3.63
C HIS A 148 19.84 0.29 -4.77
N ALA A 149 19.20 0.89 -5.76
CA ALA A 149 18.62 0.19 -6.91
C ALA A 149 19.49 0.40 -8.17
N ARG A 150 19.83 -0.70 -8.84
CA ARG A 150 20.57 -0.73 -10.10
C ARG A 150 19.66 -0.81 -11.32
N ASP A 151 18.47 -1.36 -11.15
CA ASP A 151 17.37 -1.37 -12.11
C ASP A 151 16.04 -1.60 -11.37
N HIS A 152 14.92 -1.65 -12.08
CA HIS A 152 13.62 -2.03 -11.55
C HIS A 152 13.70 -3.41 -10.87
N PHE A 153 13.29 -3.46 -9.60
CA PHE A 153 13.29 -4.68 -8.80
C PHE A 153 14.68 -5.34 -8.62
N ASP A 154 15.77 -4.66 -9.02
CA ASP A 154 17.16 -5.02 -8.71
C ASP A 154 17.74 -4.00 -7.73
N TYR A 155 17.64 -4.31 -6.43
CA TYR A 155 18.09 -3.44 -5.37
C TYR A 155 18.70 -4.20 -4.19
N GLU A 156 19.45 -3.47 -3.38
CA GLU A 156 19.94 -3.92 -2.09
C GLU A 156 19.57 -2.90 -1.00
N ILE A 157 19.25 -3.38 0.20
CA ILE A 157 19.06 -2.51 1.37
C ILE A 157 20.45 -2.22 1.95
N VAL A 158 20.93 -0.99 1.81
CA VAL A 158 22.27 -0.56 2.27
C VAL A 158 22.27 0.06 3.67
N GLY A 159 21.09 0.40 4.19
CA GLY A 159 20.93 0.92 5.54
C GLY A 159 19.46 0.84 5.98
N ARG A 160 19.24 0.68 7.28
CA ARG A 160 17.90 0.70 7.91
C ARG A 160 18.01 1.13 9.36
N SER A 161 16.91 1.62 9.93
CA SER A 161 16.80 1.74 11.39
C SER A 161 17.04 0.37 12.05
N ILE A 162 17.68 0.40 13.22
CA ILE A 162 17.94 -0.81 14.03
C ILE A 162 16.91 -0.98 15.16
N ASP A 163 16.08 0.05 15.37
CA ASP A 163 15.03 0.17 16.36
C ASP A 163 13.80 0.87 15.73
N ASP A 164 13.45 2.06 16.20
CA ASP A 164 12.27 2.79 15.77
C ASP A 164 12.47 3.37 14.35
N ALA A 165 11.44 3.28 13.53
CA ALA A 165 11.39 4.05 12.30
C ALA A 165 11.18 5.55 12.61
N ALA A 166 11.58 6.43 11.70
CA ALA A 166 11.46 7.87 11.90
C ALA A 166 10.01 8.31 12.12
N GLY A 167 9.05 7.73 11.40
CA GLY A 167 7.62 8.02 11.62
C GLY A 167 7.15 7.58 13.01
N GLU A 168 7.54 6.37 13.45
CA GLU A 168 7.25 5.87 14.80
C GLU A 168 7.87 6.74 15.90
N CYS A 169 9.10 7.23 15.72
CA CYS A 169 9.73 8.18 16.65
C CYS A 169 8.87 9.44 16.83
N VAL A 170 8.41 10.03 15.71
CA VAL A 170 7.60 11.24 15.72
C VAL A 170 6.27 10.99 16.43
N ASP A 171 5.61 9.87 16.13
CA ASP A 171 4.36 9.44 16.77
C ASP A 171 4.52 9.23 18.29
N LYS A 172 5.61 8.57 18.72
CA LYS A 172 5.92 8.38 20.15
C LYS A 172 6.17 9.70 20.86
N VAL A 173 6.91 10.62 20.24
CA VAL A 173 7.18 11.96 20.82
C VAL A 173 5.89 12.75 20.95
N ALA A 174 5.05 12.81 19.90
CA ALA A 174 3.76 13.51 19.96
C ALA A 174 2.89 12.98 21.10
N LYS A 175 2.84 11.65 21.27
CA LYS A 175 2.11 11.00 22.37
C LYS A 175 2.64 11.38 23.75
N LEU A 176 3.96 11.50 23.93
CA LEU A 176 4.56 11.94 25.20
C LEU A 176 4.13 13.37 25.58
N PHE A 177 3.85 14.23 24.61
CA PHE A 177 3.35 15.59 24.82
C PHE A 177 1.82 15.69 24.87
N GLY A 178 1.11 14.55 24.87
CA GLY A 178 -0.35 14.50 25.01
C GLY A 178 -1.12 14.72 23.71
N TYR A 179 -0.45 14.62 22.55
CA TYR A 179 -1.11 14.69 21.25
C TYR A 179 -1.60 13.32 20.77
N PRO A 180 -2.73 13.25 20.03
CA PRO A 180 -3.24 12.01 19.46
C PRO A 180 -2.40 11.55 18.25
N MET A 181 -2.58 10.28 17.87
CA MET A 181 -2.06 9.72 16.62
C MET A 181 -2.93 10.15 15.40
N PRO A 182 -2.35 10.33 14.20
CA PRO A 182 -0.92 10.35 13.90
C PRO A 182 -0.24 11.64 14.40
N GLY A 183 0.97 11.51 14.92
CA GLY A 183 1.74 12.58 15.56
C GLY A 183 2.51 13.48 14.58
N GLY A 184 2.82 12.97 13.38
CA GLY A 184 3.54 13.69 12.32
C GLY A 184 3.07 15.15 12.12
N PRO A 185 1.79 15.38 11.78
CA PRO A 185 1.27 16.72 11.49
C PRO A 185 1.33 17.73 12.64
N VAL A 186 1.57 17.27 13.87
CA VAL A 186 1.67 18.15 15.05
C VAL A 186 3.14 18.51 15.34
N VAL A 187 4.08 17.67 14.92
CA VAL A 187 5.51 17.85 15.15
C VAL A 187 6.17 18.68 14.03
N ASP A 188 5.64 18.58 12.80
CA ASP A 188 6.02 19.40 11.64
C ASP A 188 5.57 20.87 11.75
#